data_AF-A0A1V1NSA7-F1
#
_entry.id   AF-A0A1V1NSA7-F1
#
_cell.length_a   1.000
_cell.length_b   1.000
_cell.length_c   1.000
_cell.angle_alpha   90.00
_cell.angle_beta   90.00
_cell.angle_gamma   90.00
#
_symmetry.space_group_name_H-M   'P 1'
#
loop_
_entity.id
_entity.type
_entity.pdbx_description
1 polymer ?
#
loop_
_entity_poly.entity_id
_entity_poly.type
_entity_poly.pdbx_seq_one_letter_code
_entity_poly.pdbx_strand_id
1 'polypeptide(L)'
;KSAHNIAYDDYECQFFLGRTYEKLGDTKLAANLWEHLLIINPDQNRLHYHLGTLYGRIDKLSEAHYHLGVFYQKTSNMKLARFHIQKAMKYIDKSSSRYKEMEELLKKTSRKKG
;
A
#
# COMPACT_ATOMS: atom_id res chain seq x y z
N LYS A 1 -16.26 -18.84 22.01
CA LYS A 1 -16.91 -17.90 21.06
C LYS A 1 -16.90 -16.55 21.77
N SER A 2 -16.33 -15.42 21.32
CA SER A 2 -16.37 -14.86 19.96
C SER A 2 -15.46 -13.62 19.79
N ALA A 3 -14.30 -13.50 20.46
CA ALA A 3 -13.47 -12.29 20.29
C ALA A 3 -12.97 -12.09 18.85
N HIS A 4 -12.75 -13.18 18.13
CA HIS A 4 -12.29 -13.15 16.74
C HIS A 4 -13.38 -12.72 15.74
N ASN A 5 -14.67 -12.94 16.04
CA ASN A 5 -15.76 -12.58 15.13
C ASN A 5 -16.08 -11.08 15.17
N ILE A 6 -16.04 -10.44 16.34
CA ILE A 6 -16.40 -9.02 16.45
C ILE A 6 -15.38 -8.13 15.71
N ALA A 7 -14.09 -8.45 15.84
CA ALA A 7 -13.02 -7.71 15.15
C ALA A 7 -12.97 -7.99 13.65
N TYR A 8 -13.33 -9.22 13.22
CA TYR A 8 -13.39 -9.57 11.80
C TYR A 8 -14.58 -8.89 11.10
N ASP A 9 -15.74 -8.86 11.76
CA ASP A 9 -16.94 -8.16 11.25
C ASP A 9 -16.71 -6.64 11.18
N ASP A 10 -16.01 -6.04 12.16
CA ASP A 10 -15.61 -4.64 12.14
C ASP A 10 -14.62 -4.33 11.00
N TYR A 11 -13.62 -5.20 10.79
CA TYR A 11 -12.63 -5.02 9.73
C TYR A 11 -13.26 -5.08 8.32
N GLU A 12 -14.10 -6.08 8.03
CA GLU A 12 -14.78 -6.17 6.74
C GLU A 12 -15.77 -5.02 6.53
N CYS A 13 -16.49 -4.59 7.57
CA CYS A 13 -17.33 -3.39 7.51
C CYS A 13 -16.52 -2.13 7.17
N GLN A 14 -15.40 -1.90 7.86
CA GLN A 14 -14.47 -0.81 7.59
C GLN A 14 -13.87 -0.92 6.18
N PHE A 15 -13.62 -2.14 5.69
CA PHE A 15 -13.15 -2.35 4.34
C PHE A 15 -14.19 -1.92 3.29
N PHE A 16 -15.45 -2.31 3.45
CA PHE A 16 -16.51 -1.86 2.55
C PHE A 16 -16.77 -0.35 2.64
N LEU A 17 -16.61 0.24 3.82
CA LEU A 17 -16.69 1.69 4.01
C LEU A 17 -15.59 2.41 3.21
N GLY A 18 -14.34 1.93 3.28
CA GLY A 18 -13.24 2.51 2.50
C GLY A 18 -13.48 2.43 1.00
N ARG A 19 -14.00 1.29 0.51
CA ARG A 19 -14.40 1.15 -0.90
C ARG A 19 -15.53 2.09 -1.29
N THR A 20 -16.43 2.39 -0.35
CA THR A 20 -17.53 3.34 -0.58
C THR A 20 -16.97 4.75 -0.72
N TYR A 21 -16.07 5.18 0.17
CA TYR A 21 -15.37 6.45 0.02
C TYR A 21 -14.59 6.56 -1.29
N GLU A 22 -13.90 5.49 -1.73
CA GLU A 22 -13.23 5.48 -3.04
C GLU A 22 -14.20 5.70 -4.20
N LYS A 23 -15.39 5.08 -4.16
CA LYS A 23 -16.42 5.22 -5.20
C LYS A 23 -17.06 6.60 -5.21
N LEU A 24 -17.20 7.22 -4.04
CA LEU A 24 -17.73 8.58 -3.89
C LEU A 24 -16.70 9.65 -4.27
N GLY A 25 -15.43 9.28 -4.43
CA GLY A 25 -14.34 10.23 -4.69
C GLY A 25 -13.82 10.91 -3.42
N ASP A 26 -14.24 10.45 -2.24
CA ASP A 26 -13.80 10.92 -0.92
C ASP A 26 -12.39 10.40 -0.60
N THR A 27 -11.42 10.80 -1.42
CA THR A 27 -10.07 10.24 -1.43
C THR A 27 -9.35 10.38 -0.10
N LYS A 28 -9.57 11.47 0.63
CA LYS A 28 -8.99 11.68 1.97
C LYS A 28 -9.52 10.67 2.99
N LEU A 29 -10.84 10.43 3.01
CA LEU A 29 -11.46 9.49 3.94
C LEU A 29 -11.07 8.06 3.62
N ALA A 30 -11.04 7.70 2.34
CA ALA A 30 -10.56 6.40 1.89
C ALA A 30 -9.10 6.16 2.31
N ALA A 31 -8.20 7.11 2.06
CA ALA A 31 -6.78 6.97 2.39
C ALA A 31 -6.56 6.78 3.90
N ASN A 32 -7.19 7.63 4.72
CA ASN A 32 -7.11 7.53 6.18
C ASN A 32 -7.58 6.16 6.68
N LEU A 33 -8.67 5.63 6.11
CA LEU A 33 -9.20 4.34 6.52
C LEU A 33 -8.29 3.18 6.09
N TRP A 34 -7.71 3.24 4.89
CA TRP A 34 -6.73 2.26 4.45
C TRP A 34 -5.46 2.25 5.29
N GLU A 35 -4.94 3.43 5.65
CA GLU A 35 -3.79 3.55 6.54
C GLU A 35 -4.11 2.99 7.94
N HIS A 36 -5.29 3.29 8.47
CA HIS A 36 -5.75 2.74 9.75
C HIS A 36 -5.86 1.21 9.72
N LEU A 37 -6.50 0.65 8.68
CA LEU A 37 -6.62 -0.79 8.52
C LEU A 37 -5.27 -1.48 8.35
N LEU A 38 -4.30 -0.81 7.74
CA LEU A 38 -2.94 -1.33 7.58
C LEU A 38 -2.15 -1.31 8.90
N ILE A 39 -2.42 -0.37 9.80
CA ILE A 39 -1.87 -0.36 11.18
C ILE A 39 -2.41 -1.56 11.97
N ILE A 40 -3.71 -1.82 11.86
CA ILE A 40 -4.36 -2.95 12.56
C ILE A 40 -3.89 -4.29 12.00
N ASN A 41 -3.79 -4.41 10.67
CA ASN A 41 -3.38 -5.65 10.02
C ASN A 41 -2.35 -5.38 8.89
N PRO A 42 -1.05 -5.32 9.24
CA PRO A 42 0.03 -5.01 8.29
C PRO A 42 0.23 -6.05 7.17
N ASP A 43 -0.35 -7.25 7.33
CA ASP A 43 -0.23 -8.33 6.36
C ASP A 43 -1.28 -8.26 5.24
N GLN A 44 -2.23 -7.32 5.33
CA GLN A 44 -3.29 -7.13 4.36
C GLN A 44 -2.79 -6.44 3.09
N ASN A 45 -2.16 -7.25 2.24
CA ASN A 45 -1.53 -6.77 1.03
C ASN A 45 -2.49 -5.98 0.11
N ARG A 46 -3.78 -6.35 0.09
CA ARG A 46 -4.81 -5.66 -0.71
C ARG A 46 -4.94 -4.17 -0.39
N LEU A 47 -4.66 -3.75 0.85
CA LEU A 47 -4.72 -2.33 1.25
C LEU A 47 -3.65 -1.49 0.55
N HIS A 48 -2.46 -2.06 0.29
CA HIS A 48 -1.44 -1.39 -0.52
C HIS A 48 -1.90 -1.16 -1.96
N TYR A 49 -2.69 -2.08 -2.54
CA TYR A 49 -3.25 -1.85 -3.87
C TYR A 49 -4.23 -0.67 -3.86
N HIS A 50 -5.14 -0.64 -2.88
CA HIS A 50 -6.08 0.47 -2.71
C HIS A 50 -5.36 1.82 -2.53
N LEU A 51 -4.43 1.92 -1.57
CA LEU A 51 -3.62 3.12 -1.37
C LEU A 51 -2.85 3.54 -2.63
N GLY A 52 -2.24 2.57 -3.33
CA GLY A 52 -1.52 2.83 -4.57
C GLY A 52 -2.39 3.46 -5.66
N THR A 53 -3.57 2.88 -5.91
CA THR A 53 -4.53 3.41 -6.89
C THR A 53 -5.12 4.76 -6.47
N LEU A 54 -5.42 4.91 -5.18
CA LEU A 54 -6.00 6.12 -4.63
C LEU A 54 -5.03 7.30 -4.69
N TYR A 55 -3.78 7.10 -4.28
CA TYR A 55 -2.74 8.12 -4.37
C TYR A 55 -2.43 8.50 -5.83
N GLY A 56 -2.52 7.55 -6.75
CA GLY A 56 -2.40 7.83 -8.19
C GLY A 56 -3.50 8.76 -8.72
N ARG A 57 -4.74 8.66 -8.19
CA ARG A 57 -5.86 9.55 -8.58
C ARG A 57 -5.69 10.98 -8.10
N ILE A 58 -4.91 11.21 -7.04
CA ILE A 58 -4.65 12.55 -6.47
C ILE A 58 -3.23 13.03 -6.73
N ASP A 59 -2.57 12.48 -7.76
CA ASP A 59 -1.23 12.84 -8.23
C ASP A 59 -0.11 12.78 -7.17
N LYS A 60 -0.32 12.00 -6.10
CA LYS A 60 0.72 11.67 -5.12
C LYS A 60 1.56 10.50 -5.64
N LEU A 61 2.33 10.75 -6.70
CA LEU A 61 2.96 9.71 -7.51
C LEU A 61 4.01 8.89 -6.76
N SER A 62 4.75 9.50 -5.82
CA SER A 62 5.71 8.76 -4.98
C SER A 62 5.02 7.69 -4.14
N GLU A 63 3.99 8.09 -3.39
CA GLU A 63 3.18 7.21 -2.55
C GLU A 63 2.44 6.15 -3.36
N ALA A 64 1.84 6.55 -4.48
CA ALA A 64 1.14 5.66 -5.39
C ALA A 64 2.03 4.49 -5.83
N HIS A 65 3.22 4.83 -6.32
CA HIS A 65 4.18 3.85 -6.78
C HIS A 65 4.82 3.06 -5.63
N TYR A 66 5.04 3.66 -4.46
CA TYR A 66 5.50 2.96 -3.27
C TYR A 66 4.55 1.83 -2.88
N HIS A 67 3.27 2.14 -2.68
CA HIS A 67 2.29 1.15 -2.23
C HIS A 67 2.08 0.05 -3.28
N LEU A 68 2.04 0.38 -4.58
CA LEU A 68 2.01 -0.64 -5.64
C LEU A 68 3.28 -1.50 -5.64
N GLY A 69 4.45 -0.93 -5.37
CA GLY A 69 5.71 -1.65 -5.23
C GLY A 69 5.67 -2.69 -4.12
N VAL A 70 5.18 -2.31 -2.93
CA VAL A 70 4.98 -3.22 -1.80
C VAL A 70 3.96 -4.32 -2.14
N PHE A 71 2.85 -3.95 -2.78
CA PHE A 71 1.82 -4.89 -3.22
C PHE A 71 2.39 -6.00 -4.12
N TYR A 72 3.15 -5.62 -5.14
CA TYR A 72 3.76 -6.55 -6.06
C TYR A 72 4.89 -7.36 -5.44
N GLN A 73 5.63 -6.81 -4.46
CA GLN A 73 6.65 -7.55 -3.73
C GLN A 73 6.01 -8.69 -2.92
N LYS A 74 4.93 -8.40 -2.18
CA LYS A 74 4.21 -9.40 -1.37
C LYS A 74 3.49 -10.46 -2.23
N THR A 75 3.07 -10.13 -3.45
CA THR A 75 2.55 -11.11 -4.43
C THR A 75 3.66 -11.82 -5.23
N SER A 76 4.93 -11.66 -4.85
CA SER A 76 6.10 -12.23 -5.52
C SER A 76 6.30 -11.80 -6.99
N ASN A 77 5.59 -10.77 -7.46
CA ASN A 77 5.82 -10.17 -8.77
C ASN A 77 6.98 -9.16 -8.71
N MET A 78 8.21 -9.69 -8.58
CA MET A 78 9.41 -8.87 -8.36
C MET A 78 9.71 -7.90 -9.51
N LYS A 79 9.30 -8.24 -10.75
CA LYS A 79 9.46 -7.36 -11.91
C LYS A 79 8.62 -6.09 -11.75
N LEU A 80 7.33 -6.22 -11.44
CA LEU A 80 6.46 -5.06 -11.21
C LEU A 80 6.83 -4.34 -9.92
N ALA A 81 7.19 -5.07 -8.86
CA ALA A 81 7.65 -4.46 -7.62
C ALA A 81 8.82 -3.51 -7.87
N ARG A 82 9.85 -3.98 -8.58
CA ARG A 82 11.02 -3.17 -8.95
C ARG A 82 10.64 -1.95 -9.78
N PHE A 83 9.82 -2.15 -10.81
CA PHE A 83 9.35 -1.06 -11.68
C PHE A 83 8.65 0.04 -10.86
N HIS A 84 7.73 -0.34 -9.98
CA HIS A 84 7.00 0.61 -9.16
C HIS A 84 7.91 1.30 -8.15
N ILE A 85 8.77 0.58 -7.43
CA ILE A 85 9.69 1.22 -6.47
C ILE A 85 10.63 2.20 -7.16
N GLN A 86 11.21 1.83 -8.31
CA GLN A 86 12.06 2.75 -9.09
C GLN A 86 11.30 4.00 -9.56
N LYS A 87 10.03 3.86 -9.93
CA LYS A 87 9.21 5.00 -10.33
C LYS A 87 8.87 5.89 -9.14
N ALA A 88 8.58 5.34 -7.96
CA ALA A 88 8.36 6.10 -6.72
C ALA A 88 9.57 6.98 -6.38
N MET A 89 10.77 6.40 -6.45
CA MET A 89 12.03 7.09 -6.12
C MET A 89 12.35 8.29 -7.02
N LYS A 90 11.71 8.41 -8.20
CA LYS A 90 11.86 9.59 -9.07
C LYS A 90 11.16 10.83 -8.53
N TYR A 91 10.19 10.67 -7.63
CA TYR A 91 9.31 11.73 -7.13
C TYR A 91 9.58 12.09 -5.67
N ILE A 92 10.68 11.60 -5.08
CA ILE A 92 11.00 11.83 -3.67
C ILE A 92 12.47 12.20 -3.48
N ASP A 93 12.74 13.00 -2.46
CA ASP A 93 14.09 13.42 -2.11
C ASP A 93 14.95 12.25 -1.59
N LYS A 94 16.19 12.17 -2.09
CA LYS A 94 17.14 11.09 -1.77
C LYS A 94 17.58 11.06 -0.30
N SER A 95 17.48 12.19 0.41
CA SER A 95 17.79 12.31 1.84
C SER A 95 16.66 11.78 2.74
N SER A 96 15.44 11.62 2.21
CA SER A 96 14.28 11.17 3.00
C SER A 96 14.45 9.74 3.54
N SER A 97 13.87 9.48 4.71
CA SER A 97 13.82 8.13 5.29
C SER A 97 13.11 7.14 4.37
N ARG A 98 12.05 7.59 3.69
CA ARG A 98 11.29 6.78 2.73
C ARG A 98 12.11 6.39 1.50
N TYR A 99 13.01 7.25 1.02
CA TYR A 99 13.94 6.88 -0.06
C TYR A 99 14.87 5.74 0.36
N LYS A 100 15.44 5.80 1.57
CA LYS A 100 16.29 4.72 2.11
C LYS A 100 15.52 3.41 2.28
N GLU A 101 14.27 3.48 2.71
CA GLU A 101 13.38 2.31 2.78
C GLU A 101 13.18 1.67 1.39
N MET A 102 12.93 2.49 0.37
CA MET A 102 12.78 2.04 -1.02
C MET A 102 14.05 1.36 -1.55
N GLU A 103 15.24 1.83 -1.17
CA GLU A 103 16.51 1.16 -1.50
C GLU A 103 16.58 -0.26 -0.93
N GLU A 104 16.18 -0.45 0.32
CA GLU A 104 16.13 -1.77 0.95
C GLU A 104 15.08 -2.68 0.29
N LEU A 105 13.92 -2.14 -0.08
CA LEU A 105 12.92 -2.88 -0.84
C LEU A 105 13.47 -3.32 -2.20
N LEU A 106 14.19 -2.46 -2.93
CA LEU A 106 14.81 -2.81 -4.21
C LEU A 106 15.83 -3.95 -4.08
N LYS A 107 16.68 -3.92 -3.05
CA LYS A 107 17.64 -5.00 -2.77
C LYS A 107 16.92 -6.34 -2.61
N LYS A 108 15.79 -6.36 -1.89
CA LYS A 108 14.95 -7.56 -1.70
C LYS A 108 14.30 -8.05 -3.00
N THR A 109 13.92 -7.15 -3.92
CA THR A 109 13.39 -7.55 -5.25
C THR A 109 14.46 -8.07 -6.22
N SER A 110 15.74 -7.97 -5.87
CA SER A 110 16.88 -8.35 -6.72
C SER A 110 17.55 -9.65 -6.27
N ARG A 111 17.38 -10.03 -5.01
CA ARG A 111 17.81 -11.33 -4.50
C ARG A 111 16.84 -12.40 -5.02
N LYS A 112 17.32 -13.29 -5.91
CA LYS A 112 16.68 -14.59 -6.12
C LYS A 112 16.58 -15.25 -4.74
N LYS A 113 15.40 -15.78 -4.37
CA LYS A 113 15.36 -16.85 -3.37
C LYS A 113 16.22 -17.97 -3.97
N GLY A 114 17.39 -18.19 -3.37
CA GLY A 114 18.22 -19.35 -3.67
C GLY A 114 17.50 -20.63 -3.30
#